data_AF-A0A952CCY9-F1
#
_entry.id   AF-A0A952CCY9-F1
#
_cell.length_a   1.000
_cell.length_b   1.000
_cell.length_c   1.000
_cell.angle_alpha   90.00
_cell.angle_beta   90.00
_cell.angle_gamma   90.00
#
_symmetry.space_group_name_H-M   'P 1'
#
loop_
_entity.id
_entity.type
_entity.pdbx_description
1 polymer ?
#
loop_
_entity_poly.entity_id
_entity_poly.type
_entity_poly.pdbx_seq_one_letter_code
_entity_poly.pdbx_strand_id
1 'polypeptide(L)'
;MPVKIGIVDSGIDGETFAVAAATGFAPDGAGGVREVPATPDRVGHGSAVAAIIQSLAPAVRFVDAQVFPVRRGADPALAAAGIRWCLRQGVRIVNLSFGALDDRHELRTACAEAARQGVLVIAAHPARGPAVFPAAYPEVLAVSGDARCEGAAWSVLERGRLYGTSPRAADGRTPGGASFAAARLAGIAARCFAASSELSPAAVRAWLDGHAAHSGRERRSPAPALA
;
A
#
# COMPACT_ATOMS: atom_id res chain seq x y z
N MET A 1 -1.31 -13.36 -17.48
CA MET A 1 -2.08 -13.66 -16.27
C MET A 1 -2.36 -12.35 -15.53
N PRO A 2 -3.49 -12.20 -14.81
CA PRO A 2 -3.77 -10.99 -14.05
C PRO A 2 -2.74 -10.78 -12.93
N VAL A 3 -2.38 -9.51 -12.67
CA VAL A 3 -1.45 -9.13 -11.60
C VAL A 3 -2.12 -9.36 -10.25
N LYS A 4 -1.48 -10.13 -9.37
CA LYS A 4 -1.94 -10.32 -7.99
C LYS A 4 -1.35 -9.25 -7.07
N ILE A 5 -2.19 -8.65 -6.24
CA ILE A 5 -1.79 -7.63 -5.25
C ILE A 5 -2.24 -8.09 -3.86
N GLY A 6 -1.28 -8.17 -2.94
CA GLY A 6 -1.54 -8.42 -1.52
C GLY A 6 -1.98 -7.14 -0.83
N ILE A 7 -3.13 -7.18 -0.15
CA ILE A 7 -3.62 -6.10 0.69
C ILE A 7 -3.52 -6.59 2.13
N VAL A 8 -2.70 -5.93 2.95
CA VAL A 8 -2.56 -6.25 4.37
C VAL A 8 -3.30 -5.17 5.15
N ASP A 9 -4.59 -5.42 5.43
CA ASP A 9 -5.54 -4.40 5.91
C ASP A 9 -6.69 -5.02 6.73
N SER A 10 -7.86 -4.38 6.78
CA SER A 10 -9.04 -4.81 7.55
C SER A 10 -9.86 -5.93 6.91
N GLY A 11 -9.59 -6.24 5.64
CA GLY A 11 -10.38 -7.15 4.82
C GLY A 11 -10.80 -6.53 3.49
N ILE A 12 -11.31 -7.37 2.59
CA ILE A 12 -11.90 -6.93 1.32
C ILE A 12 -13.26 -7.61 1.15
N ASP A 13 -14.25 -6.85 0.67
CA ASP A 13 -15.52 -7.43 0.22
C ASP A 13 -15.32 -8.30 -1.05
N GLY A 14 -15.33 -9.62 -0.85
CA GLY A 14 -15.19 -10.60 -1.94
C GLY A 14 -16.37 -10.69 -2.90
N GLU A 15 -17.53 -10.09 -2.58
CA GLU A 15 -18.66 -10.01 -3.52
C GLU A 15 -18.44 -8.91 -4.56
N THR A 16 -17.81 -7.81 -4.16
CA THR A 16 -17.50 -6.67 -5.04
C THR A 16 -16.18 -6.84 -5.78
N PHE A 17 -15.16 -7.41 -5.13
CA PHE A 17 -13.81 -7.46 -5.66
C PHE A 17 -13.35 -8.87 -6.03
N ALA A 18 -12.50 -8.99 -7.06
CA ALA A 18 -11.91 -10.26 -7.46
C ALA A 18 -10.82 -10.71 -6.47
N VAL A 19 -11.22 -11.36 -5.38
CA VAL A 19 -10.32 -11.90 -4.35
C VAL A 19 -9.91 -13.33 -4.70
N ALA A 20 -8.61 -13.56 -4.91
CA ALA A 20 -8.05 -14.87 -5.26
C ALA A 20 -7.77 -15.76 -4.03
N ALA A 21 -7.48 -15.15 -2.88
CA ALA A 21 -7.28 -15.82 -1.61
C ALA A 21 -7.53 -14.82 -0.48
N ALA A 22 -8.07 -15.28 0.64
CA ALA A 22 -8.28 -14.47 1.83
C ALA A 22 -7.96 -15.28 3.10
N THR A 23 -7.29 -14.66 4.07
CA THR A 23 -7.11 -15.20 5.43
C THR A 23 -7.00 -14.07 6.44
N GLY A 24 -7.27 -14.35 7.71
CA GLY A 24 -7.01 -13.42 8.81
C GLY A 24 -5.84 -13.87 9.67
N PHE A 25 -5.34 -12.95 10.49
CA PHE A 25 -4.26 -13.21 11.44
C PHE A 25 -4.64 -12.77 12.84
N ALA A 26 -4.34 -13.62 13.83
CA ALA A 26 -4.56 -13.33 15.24
C ALA A 26 -3.38 -13.83 16.08
N PRO A 27 -3.14 -13.26 17.27
CA PRO A 27 -2.22 -13.85 18.24
C PRO A 27 -2.61 -15.29 18.58
N ASP A 28 -1.62 -16.16 18.76
CA ASP A 28 -1.84 -17.56 19.13
C ASP A 28 -1.90 -17.80 20.66
N GLY A 29 -1.63 -16.77 21.47
CA GLY A 29 -1.59 -16.85 22.93
C GLY A 29 -0.26 -17.35 23.51
N ALA A 30 0.68 -17.77 22.67
CA ALA A 30 2.03 -18.22 23.04
C ALA A 30 3.13 -17.25 22.56
N GLY A 31 2.74 -16.04 22.14
CA GLY A 31 3.65 -15.03 21.59
C GLY A 31 3.91 -15.14 20.10
N GLY A 32 3.20 -16.04 19.40
CA GLY A 32 3.22 -16.16 17.95
C GLY A 32 1.94 -15.67 17.28
N VAL A 33 1.82 -15.98 15.99
CA VAL A 33 0.71 -15.59 15.13
C VAL A 33 0.15 -16.83 14.45
N ARG A 34 -1.18 -16.95 14.42
CA ARG A 34 -1.89 -18.01 13.71
C ARG A 34 -2.79 -17.43 12.62
N GLU A 35 -2.96 -18.20 11.55
CA GLU A 35 -3.98 -17.94 10.54
C GLU A 35 -5.36 -18.24 11.12
N VAL A 36 -6.35 -17.40 10.78
CA VAL A 36 -7.75 -17.56 11.13
C VAL A 36 -8.61 -17.36 9.89
N PRO A 37 -9.86 -17.88 9.83
CA PRO A 37 -10.73 -17.63 8.70
C PRO A 37 -10.91 -16.13 8.43
N ALA A 38 -10.86 -15.75 7.15
CA ALA A 38 -11.18 -14.39 6.72
C ALA A 38 -12.64 -14.05 7.08
N THR A 39 -12.89 -12.79 7.41
CA THR A 39 -14.22 -12.29 7.75
C THR A 39 -14.61 -11.13 6.83
N PRO A 40 -15.91 -10.79 6.71
CA PRO A 40 -16.33 -9.61 5.95
C PRO A 40 -15.65 -8.33 6.45
N ASP A 41 -15.26 -7.44 5.53
CA ASP A 41 -14.63 -6.16 5.87
C ASP A 41 -15.62 -5.20 6.55
N ARG A 42 -15.76 -5.33 7.86
CA ARG A 42 -16.65 -4.48 8.67
C ARG A 42 -16.09 -3.07 8.92
N VAL A 43 -14.80 -2.86 8.67
CA VAL A 43 -14.16 -1.55 8.82
C VAL A 43 -14.32 -0.73 7.53
N GLY A 44 -14.33 -1.40 6.37
CA GLY A 44 -14.50 -0.82 5.04
C GLY A 44 -13.22 -0.22 4.45
N HIS A 45 -12.12 -0.18 5.22
CA HIS A 45 -10.90 0.49 4.80
C HIS A 45 -10.14 -0.30 3.72
N GLY A 46 -9.97 -1.61 3.92
CA GLY A 46 -9.35 -2.48 2.90
C GLY A 46 -10.15 -2.52 1.60
N SER A 47 -11.49 -2.54 1.68
CA SER A 47 -12.36 -2.41 0.50
C SER A 47 -12.20 -1.07 -0.23
N ALA A 48 -12.07 0.04 0.51
CA ALA A 48 -11.81 1.35 -0.09
C ALA A 48 -10.42 1.42 -0.78
N VAL A 49 -9.40 0.79 -0.18
CA VAL A 49 -8.07 0.62 -0.79
C VAL A 49 -8.16 -0.21 -2.08
N ALA A 50 -8.89 -1.33 -2.05
CA ALA A 50 -9.10 -2.19 -3.22
C ALA A 50 -9.79 -1.44 -4.36
N ALA A 51 -10.82 -0.65 -4.05
CA ALA A 51 -11.54 0.17 -5.03
C ALA A 51 -10.61 1.14 -5.78
N ILE A 52 -9.72 1.83 -5.06
CA ILE A 52 -8.75 2.74 -5.67
C ILE A 52 -7.80 1.99 -6.59
N ILE A 53 -7.24 0.87 -6.14
CA ILE A 53 -6.32 0.05 -6.94
C ILE A 53 -7.02 -0.43 -8.22
N GLN A 54 -8.23 -0.98 -8.09
CA GLN A 54 -8.99 -1.51 -9.22
C GLN A 54 -9.38 -0.41 -10.22
N SER A 55 -9.68 0.81 -9.76
CA SER A 55 -9.96 1.95 -10.66
C SER A 55 -8.82 2.28 -11.62
N LEU A 56 -7.57 2.00 -11.21
CA LEU A 56 -6.37 2.23 -12.00
C LEU A 56 -5.93 0.98 -12.76
N ALA A 57 -6.20 -0.21 -12.22
CA ALA A 57 -5.83 -1.49 -12.81
C ALA A 57 -7.00 -2.49 -12.74
N PRO A 58 -8.00 -2.43 -13.64
CA PRO A 58 -9.25 -3.18 -13.51
C PRO A 58 -9.11 -4.71 -13.49
N ALA A 59 -8.04 -5.24 -14.09
CA ALA A 59 -7.79 -6.67 -14.22
C ALA A 59 -6.98 -7.28 -13.06
N VAL A 60 -6.68 -6.53 -11.99
CA VAL A 60 -5.95 -7.09 -10.84
C VAL A 60 -6.79 -8.14 -10.11
N ARG A 61 -6.11 -9.06 -9.43
CA ARG A 61 -6.72 -9.94 -8.43
C ARG A 61 -6.13 -9.63 -7.06
N PHE A 62 -6.97 -9.62 -6.05
CA PHE A 62 -6.54 -9.31 -4.69
C PHE A 62 -6.21 -10.58 -3.89
N VAL A 63 -5.25 -10.44 -2.99
CA VAL A 63 -4.91 -11.41 -1.95
C VAL A 63 -5.11 -10.68 -0.63
N ASP A 64 -6.14 -11.08 0.12
CA ASP A 64 -6.61 -10.37 1.31
C ASP A 64 -6.01 -10.95 2.60
N ALA A 65 -5.11 -10.22 3.23
CA ALA A 65 -4.46 -10.58 4.48
C ALA A 65 -4.98 -9.68 5.61
N GLN A 66 -5.92 -10.18 6.40
CA GLN A 66 -6.61 -9.38 7.40
C GLN A 66 -5.79 -9.30 8.70
N VAL A 67 -5.28 -8.12 9.02
CA VAL A 67 -4.49 -7.87 10.24
C VAL A 67 -5.10 -6.79 11.15
N PHE A 68 -6.21 -6.18 10.72
CA PHE A 68 -6.95 -5.14 11.45
C PHE A 68 -8.44 -5.50 11.63
N PRO A 69 -8.77 -6.52 12.45
CA PRO A 69 -10.18 -6.84 12.67
C PRO A 69 -10.94 -5.70 13.36
N VAL A 70 -10.24 -4.79 14.06
CA VAL A 70 -10.82 -3.62 14.75
C VAL A 70 -9.81 -2.45 14.68
N ARG A 71 -10.28 -1.23 14.39
CA ARG A 71 -9.57 0.05 14.08
C ARG A 71 -8.34 0.50 14.92
N ARG A 72 -7.75 -0.31 15.80
CA ARG A 72 -6.54 0.02 16.55
C ARG A 72 -5.30 -0.47 15.77
N GLY A 73 -4.22 0.32 15.82
CA GLY A 73 -3.03 0.23 14.95
C GLY A 73 -2.46 -1.18 14.73
N ALA A 74 -1.68 -1.31 13.65
CA ALA A 74 -1.21 -2.61 13.16
C ALA A 74 -0.28 -3.23 14.19
N ASP A 75 -0.61 -4.43 14.67
CA ASP A 75 0.39 -5.24 15.34
C ASP A 75 1.46 -5.63 14.30
N PRO A 76 2.73 -5.22 14.48
CA PRO A 76 3.78 -5.48 13.50
C PRO A 76 4.01 -6.97 13.25
N ALA A 77 3.72 -7.85 14.23
CA ALA A 77 3.83 -9.30 14.06
C ALA A 77 2.72 -9.85 13.14
N LEU A 78 1.48 -9.38 13.31
CA LEU A 78 0.37 -9.75 12.42
C LEU A 78 0.62 -9.24 11.00
N ALA A 79 1.08 -8.00 10.86
CA ALA A 79 1.48 -7.43 9.58
C ALA A 79 2.59 -8.24 8.89
N ALA A 80 3.63 -8.64 9.63
CA ALA A 80 4.71 -9.47 9.11
C ALA A 80 4.20 -10.84 8.62
N ALA A 81 3.30 -11.47 9.37
CA ALA A 81 2.66 -12.73 8.97
C ALA A 81 1.82 -12.57 7.68
N GLY A 82 1.04 -11.48 7.61
CA GLY A 82 0.25 -11.12 6.42
C GLY A 82 1.11 -10.89 5.18
N ILE A 83 2.21 -10.15 5.30
CA ILE A 83 3.18 -9.96 4.21
C ILE A 83 3.70 -11.31 3.71
N ARG A 84 4.21 -12.16 4.62
CA ARG A 84 4.76 -13.48 4.25
C ARG A 84 3.71 -14.39 3.62
N TRP A 85 2.47 -14.33 4.07
CA TRP A 85 1.39 -15.08 3.46
C TRP A 85 1.09 -14.59 2.04
N CYS A 86 1.02 -13.27 1.81
CA CYS A 86 0.91 -12.70 0.48
C CYS A 86 2.01 -13.18 -0.47
N LEU A 87 3.26 -13.29 0.01
CA LEU A 87 4.37 -13.85 -0.79
C LEU A 87 4.09 -15.30 -1.22
N ARG A 88 3.59 -16.16 -0.31
CA ARG A 88 3.20 -17.54 -0.64
C ARG A 88 2.09 -17.61 -1.71
N GLN A 89 1.24 -16.59 -1.80
CA GLN A 89 0.18 -16.49 -2.81
C GLN A 89 0.66 -15.99 -4.18
N GLY A 90 1.95 -15.64 -4.32
CA GLY A 90 2.56 -15.22 -5.59
C GLY A 90 2.15 -13.82 -6.03
N VAL A 91 2.04 -12.87 -5.08
CA VAL A 91 1.74 -11.47 -5.39
C VAL A 91 2.94 -10.76 -6.04
N ARG A 92 2.68 -9.74 -6.87
CA ARG A 92 3.72 -8.85 -7.43
C ARG A 92 3.91 -7.58 -6.61
N ILE A 93 2.85 -7.18 -5.89
CA ILE A 93 2.81 -5.99 -5.06
C ILE A 93 2.19 -6.37 -3.71
N VAL A 94 2.71 -5.82 -2.62
CA VAL A 94 2.07 -5.79 -1.32
C VAL A 94 1.81 -4.32 -0.96
N ASN A 95 0.55 -3.98 -0.73
CA ASN A 95 0.14 -2.65 -0.29
C ASN A 95 -0.14 -2.66 1.22
N LEU A 96 0.52 -1.76 1.93
CA LEU A 96 0.48 -1.60 3.40
C LEU A 96 -0.06 -0.21 3.72
N SER A 97 -1.37 -0.09 3.87
CA SER A 97 -2.07 1.19 4.08
C SER A 97 -2.08 1.65 5.55
N PHE A 98 -0.97 1.41 6.26
CA PHE A 98 -0.79 1.74 7.68
C PHE A 98 0.65 2.19 7.97
N GLY A 99 0.85 2.73 9.18
CA GLY A 99 2.17 3.02 9.72
C GLY A 99 2.17 2.91 11.24
N ALA A 100 3.24 2.35 11.79
CA ALA A 100 3.54 2.28 13.21
C ALA A 100 4.79 3.12 13.53
N LEU A 101 4.87 3.69 14.74
CA LEU A 101 6.05 4.43 15.17
C LEU A 101 7.23 3.50 15.51
N ASP A 102 6.91 2.29 15.99
CA ASP A 102 7.91 1.35 16.47
C ASP A 102 8.52 0.56 15.30
N ASP A 103 9.84 0.59 15.22
CA ASP A 103 10.64 -0.30 14.38
C ASP A 103 10.66 -1.70 15.01
N ARG A 104 10.24 -2.71 14.23
CA ARG A 104 10.16 -4.09 14.70
C ARG A 104 10.87 -5.02 13.74
N HIS A 105 11.75 -5.84 14.30
CA HIS A 105 12.59 -6.77 13.57
C HIS A 105 11.77 -7.70 12.65
N GLU A 106 10.62 -8.19 13.10
CA GLU A 106 9.77 -9.11 12.35
C GLU A 106 9.19 -8.45 11.10
N LEU A 107 8.69 -7.22 11.24
CA LEU A 107 8.11 -6.46 10.13
C LEU A 107 9.19 -6.05 9.11
N ARG A 108 10.35 -5.59 9.61
CA ARG A 108 11.52 -5.29 8.78
C ARG A 108 11.95 -6.51 7.95
N THR A 109 12.09 -7.65 8.62
CA THR A 109 12.51 -8.90 7.97
C THR A 109 11.50 -9.34 6.91
N ALA A 110 10.20 -9.22 7.17
CA ALA A 110 9.16 -9.54 6.19
C ALA A 110 9.20 -8.61 4.95
N CYS A 111 9.45 -7.31 5.14
CA CYS A 111 9.64 -6.37 4.03
C CYS A 111 10.89 -6.70 3.21
N ALA A 112 12.01 -6.99 3.85
CA ALA A 112 13.26 -7.39 3.20
C ALA A 112 13.11 -8.71 2.43
N GLU A 113 12.41 -9.69 2.99
CA GLU A 113 12.06 -10.95 2.32
C GLU A 113 11.25 -10.71 1.04
N ALA A 114 10.21 -9.86 1.12
CA ALA A 114 9.40 -9.50 -0.04
C ALA A 114 10.23 -8.85 -1.15
N ALA A 115 11.08 -7.88 -0.80
CA ALA A 115 11.96 -7.22 -1.74
C ALA A 115 12.94 -8.19 -2.41
N ARG A 116 13.55 -9.10 -1.63
CA ARG A 116 14.46 -10.14 -2.14
C ARG A 116 13.77 -11.11 -3.11
N GLN A 117 12.48 -11.37 -2.93
CA GLN A 117 11.67 -12.18 -3.84
C GLN A 117 11.15 -11.42 -5.07
N GLY A 118 11.56 -10.16 -5.24
CA GLY A 118 11.12 -9.36 -6.38
C GLY A 118 9.66 -8.90 -6.27
N VAL A 119 9.16 -8.69 -5.05
CA VAL A 119 7.83 -8.11 -4.79
C VAL A 119 7.99 -6.64 -4.40
N LEU A 120 7.17 -5.76 -4.99
CA LEU A 120 7.11 -4.35 -4.59
C LEU A 120 6.31 -4.20 -3.30
N VAL A 121 6.94 -3.71 -2.25
CA VAL A 121 6.24 -3.32 -1.01
C VAL A 121 6.00 -1.82 -1.07
N ILE A 122 4.73 -1.41 -0.94
CA ILE A 122 4.29 -0.02 -1.00
C ILE A 122 3.57 0.30 0.31
N ALA A 123 3.98 1.37 1.00
CA ALA A 123 3.43 1.69 2.31
C ALA A 123 3.07 3.18 2.47
N ALA A 124 2.02 3.43 3.25
CA ALA A 124 1.58 4.77 3.57
C ALA A 124 2.60 5.51 4.45
N HIS A 125 2.95 6.74 4.05
CA HIS A 125 3.82 7.65 4.78
C HIS A 125 3.06 8.95 5.11
N PRO A 126 3.00 9.38 6.39
CA PRO A 126 2.29 10.60 6.76
C PRO A 126 2.94 11.83 6.12
N ALA A 127 2.14 12.79 5.64
CA ALA A 127 2.66 14.01 5.01
C ALA A 127 3.36 14.94 6.01
N ARG A 128 3.04 14.81 7.30
CA ARG A 128 3.61 15.57 8.41
C ARG A 128 3.82 14.63 9.59
N GLY A 129 4.83 14.92 10.41
CA GLY A 129 5.18 14.12 11.58
C GLY A 129 6.37 13.17 11.32
N PRO A 130 6.66 12.29 12.28
CA PRO A 130 7.80 11.38 12.19
C PRO A 130 7.62 10.36 11.07
N ALA A 131 8.73 9.76 10.65
CA ALA A 131 8.69 8.59 9.79
C ALA A 131 7.98 7.44 10.52
N VAL A 132 7.29 6.59 9.75
CA VAL A 132 6.56 5.43 10.26
C VAL A 132 7.02 4.18 9.55
N PHE A 133 6.95 3.05 10.24
CA PHE A 133 7.25 1.74 9.70
C PHE A 133 5.97 1.06 9.22
N PRO A 134 5.98 0.39 8.05
CA PRO A 134 7.16 -0.02 7.29
C PRO A 134 7.66 1.00 6.25
N ALA A 135 6.99 2.13 6.03
CA ALA A 135 7.36 3.11 5.00
C ALA A 135 8.79 3.67 5.13
N ALA A 136 9.36 3.66 6.33
CA ALA A 136 10.73 4.11 6.57
C ALA A 136 11.82 3.08 6.18
N TYR A 137 11.47 1.82 5.92
CA TYR A 137 12.45 0.80 5.51
C TYR A 137 12.98 1.06 4.09
N PRO A 138 14.29 0.91 3.82
CA PRO A 138 14.90 1.25 2.53
C PRO A 138 14.30 0.55 1.31
N GLU A 139 13.83 -0.69 1.47
CA GLU A 139 13.28 -1.53 0.41
C GLU A 139 11.82 -1.20 0.06
N VAL A 140 11.14 -0.47 0.94
CA VAL A 140 9.72 -0.10 0.83
C VAL A 140 9.57 1.20 0.07
N LEU A 141 8.62 1.25 -0.86
CA LEU A 141 8.20 2.50 -1.48
C LEU A 141 7.25 3.25 -0.56
N ALA A 142 7.75 4.33 0.03
CA ALA A 142 6.95 5.22 0.85
C ALA A 142 6.05 6.09 -0.03
N VAL A 143 4.79 6.27 0.38
CA VAL A 143 3.83 7.08 -0.38
C VAL A 143 3.10 8.04 0.54
N SER A 144 3.20 9.33 0.24
CA SER A 144 2.48 10.38 0.95
C SER A 144 1.36 10.99 0.12
N GLY A 145 0.47 11.71 0.80
CA GLY A 145 -0.55 12.51 0.14
C GLY A 145 0.07 13.74 -0.51
N ASP A 146 -0.22 13.95 -1.79
CA ASP A 146 0.18 15.13 -2.56
C ASP A 146 -1.04 15.71 -3.26
N ALA A 147 -1.43 16.93 -2.86
CA ALA A 147 -2.63 17.59 -3.37
C ALA A 147 -2.50 18.04 -4.83
N ARG A 148 -1.28 18.11 -5.37
CA ARG A 148 -1.04 18.39 -6.80
C ARG A 148 -1.48 17.21 -7.68
N CYS A 149 -1.52 16.01 -7.12
CA CYS A 149 -1.80 14.79 -7.86
C CYS A 149 -3.31 14.49 -7.89
N GLU A 150 -3.82 14.22 -9.10
CA GLU A 150 -5.18 13.75 -9.35
C GLU A 150 -5.18 12.52 -10.26
N GLY A 151 -6.24 11.71 -10.18
CA GLY A 151 -6.36 10.49 -10.98
C GLY A 151 -5.14 9.56 -10.85
N ALA A 152 -4.47 9.33 -11.98
CA ALA A 152 -3.27 8.49 -12.08
C ALA A 152 -1.95 9.28 -12.02
N ALA A 153 -1.98 10.58 -11.68
CA ALA A 153 -0.77 11.38 -11.53
C ALA A 153 -0.06 11.07 -10.19
N TRP A 154 1.26 11.17 -10.20
CA TRP A 154 2.09 11.05 -9.01
C TRP A 154 3.28 12.02 -9.07
N SER A 155 3.88 12.23 -7.91
CA SER A 155 5.10 13.00 -7.74
C SER A 155 6.24 12.13 -7.21
N VAL A 156 7.46 12.51 -7.53
CA VAL A 156 8.68 11.98 -6.90
C VAL A 156 9.13 13.01 -5.87
N LEU A 157 8.98 12.67 -4.59
CA LEU A 157 9.38 13.53 -3.48
C LEU A 157 10.82 13.26 -3.03
N GLU A 158 11.24 12.00 -3.14
CA GLU A 158 12.60 11.51 -2.95
C GLU A 158 12.82 10.32 -3.90
N ARG A 159 13.75 10.44 -4.86
CA ARG A 159 13.97 9.44 -5.92
C ARG A 159 14.17 8.04 -5.34
N GLY A 160 13.47 7.06 -5.90
CA GLY A 160 13.55 5.65 -5.49
C GLY A 160 12.95 5.33 -4.11
N ARG A 161 12.50 6.33 -3.33
CA ARG A 161 12.14 6.14 -1.92
C ARG A 161 10.77 6.69 -1.54
N LEU A 162 10.49 7.96 -1.83
CA LEU A 162 9.25 8.64 -1.41
C LEU A 162 8.52 9.23 -2.62
N TYR A 163 7.28 8.82 -2.77
CA TYR A 163 6.38 9.26 -3.81
C TYR A 163 5.18 10.00 -3.22
N GLY A 164 4.54 10.84 -4.01
CA GLY A 164 3.29 11.50 -3.65
C GLY A 164 2.18 11.13 -4.63
N THR A 165 0.99 10.84 -4.14
CA THR A 165 -0.20 10.68 -4.99
C THR A 165 -1.42 11.31 -4.30
N SER A 166 -2.55 11.37 -5.00
CA SER A 166 -3.76 11.95 -4.40
C SER A 166 -4.17 11.22 -3.11
N PRO A 167 -4.38 11.93 -1.98
CA PRO A 167 -4.83 11.30 -0.74
C PRO A 167 -6.35 11.09 -0.69
N ARG A 168 -7.12 11.51 -1.70
CA ARG A 168 -8.58 11.49 -1.66
C ARG A 168 -9.14 10.07 -1.65
N ALA A 169 -10.22 9.80 -0.94
CA ALA A 169 -10.94 8.54 -1.11
C ALA A 169 -11.60 8.47 -2.50
N ALA A 170 -11.92 7.27 -2.98
CA ALA A 170 -12.63 7.09 -4.25
C ALA A 170 -14.08 7.58 -4.21
N ASP A 171 -14.72 7.51 -3.05
CA ASP A 171 -16.12 7.92 -2.84
C ASP A 171 -16.32 9.45 -2.72
N GLY A 172 -15.23 10.21 -2.60
CA GLY A 172 -15.25 11.65 -2.35
C GLY A 172 -15.84 12.08 -1.00
N ARG A 173 -16.23 11.13 -0.14
CA ARG A 173 -16.92 11.37 1.15
C ARG A 173 -16.04 10.99 2.33
N THR A 174 -15.25 9.93 2.18
CA THR A 174 -14.33 9.48 3.23
C THR A 174 -13.14 10.45 3.34
N PRO A 175 -12.75 10.87 4.56
CA PRO A 175 -11.60 11.73 4.75
C PRO A 175 -10.34 11.15 4.10
N GLY A 176 -9.62 11.98 3.35
CA GLY A 176 -8.41 11.55 2.64
C GLY A 176 -7.26 11.17 3.58
N GLY A 177 -6.34 10.33 3.10
CA GLY A 177 -5.20 9.86 3.88
C GLY A 177 -4.10 9.23 3.03
N ALA A 178 -2.93 9.05 3.65
CA ALA A 178 -1.77 8.41 3.00
C ALA A 178 -2.05 6.95 2.59
N SER A 179 -2.99 6.29 3.25
CA SER A 179 -3.52 4.97 2.87
C SER A 179 -4.06 4.95 1.43
N PHE A 180 -4.84 5.95 1.06
CA PHE A 180 -5.37 6.10 -0.31
C PHE A 180 -4.30 6.54 -1.30
N ALA A 181 -3.28 7.25 -0.83
CA ALA A 181 -2.15 7.59 -1.66
C ALA A 181 -1.31 6.34 -2.01
N ALA A 182 -1.01 5.49 -1.03
CA ALA A 182 -0.32 4.21 -1.23
C ALA A 182 -1.10 3.30 -2.19
N ALA A 183 -2.42 3.20 -2.01
CA ALA A 183 -3.30 2.44 -2.90
C ALA A 183 -3.21 2.92 -4.36
N ARG A 184 -3.16 4.25 -4.60
CA ARG A 184 -2.98 4.78 -5.96
C ARG A 184 -1.65 4.39 -6.58
N LEU A 185 -0.56 4.49 -5.83
CA LEU A 185 0.75 4.10 -6.36
C LEU A 185 0.80 2.59 -6.64
N ALA A 186 0.16 1.77 -5.81
CA ALA A 186 0.01 0.34 -6.06
C ALA A 186 -0.77 0.07 -7.36
N GLY A 187 -1.87 0.78 -7.61
CA GLY A 187 -2.62 0.71 -8.87
C GLY A 187 -1.78 1.13 -10.09
N ILE A 188 -1.01 2.22 -9.98
CA ILE A 188 -0.09 2.68 -11.04
C ILE A 188 0.98 1.61 -11.33
N ALA A 189 1.64 1.09 -10.29
CA ALA A 189 2.65 0.04 -10.43
C ALA A 189 2.07 -1.26 -11.02
N ALA A 190 0.83 -1.60 -10.69
CA ALA A 190 0.15 -2.78 -11.23
C ALA A 190 -0.06 -2.68 -12.75
N ARG A 191 -0.33 -1.47 -13.28
CA ARG A 191 -0.42 -1.24 -14.73
C ARG A 191 0.90 -1.54 -15.43
N CYS A 192 2.04 -1.20 -14.81
CA CYS A 192 3.34 -1.55 -15.36
C CYS A 192 3.49 -3.07 -15.49
N PHE A 193 3.22 -3.81 -14.41
CA PHE A 193 3.30 -5.28 -14.44
C PHE A 193 2.27 -5.93 -15.38
N ALA A 194 1.12 -5.30 -15.60
CA ALA A 194 0.12 -5.77 -16.56
C ALA A 194 0.59 -5.60 -18.01
N ALA A 195 1.37 -4.55 -18.30
CA ALA A 195 1.96 -4.31 -19.62
C ALA A 195 3.08 -5.31 -19.96
N SER A 196 3.85 -5.74 -18.96
CA SER A 196 4.82 -6.83 -19.10
C SER A 196 5.05 -7.54 -17.77
N SER A 197 4.78 -8.84 -17.74
CA SER A 197 4.98 -9.67 -16.55
C SER A 197 6.45 -9.88 -16.20
N GLU A 198 7.36 -9.67 -17.15
CA GLU A 198 8.81 -9.84 -16.98
C GLU A 198 9.50 -8.63 -16.33
N LEU A 199 8.78 -7.50 -16.19
CA LEU A 199 9.35 -6.32 -15.53
C LEU A 199 9.80 -6.65 -14.12
N SER A 200 11.05 -6.33 -13.82
CA SER A 200 11.57 -6.40 -12.45
C SER A 200 11.01 -5.24 -11.62
N PRO A 201 10.92 -5.39 -10.29
CA PRO A 201 10.60 -4.28 -9.39
C PRO A 201 11.51 -3.06 -9.55
N ALA A 202 12.78 -3.28 -9.89
CA ALA A 202 13.74 -2.21 -10.16
C ALA A 202 13.37 -1.44 -11.42
N ALA A 203 12.95 -2.13 -12.48
CA ALA A 203 12.48 -1.50 -13.71
C ALA A 203 11.19 -0.68 -13.47
N VAL A 204 10.26 -1.20 -12.66
CA VAL A 204 9.06 -0.44 -12.28
C VAL A 204 9.42 0.79 -11.45
N ARG A 205 10.34 0.69 -10.48
CA ARG A 205 10.85 1.86 -9.73
C ARG A 205 11.47 2.91 -10.65
N ALA A 206 12.36 2.51 -11.54
CA ALA A 206 12.99 3.41 -12.50
C ALA A 206 11.95 4.08 -13.41
N TRP A 207 10.92 3.35 -13.82
CA TRP A 207 9.82 3.91 -14.59
C TRP A 207 9.02 4.95 -13.80
N LEU A 208 8.66 4.65 -12.54
CA LEU A 208 7.98 5.60 -11.65
C LEU A 208 8.81 6.88 -11.43
N ASP A 209 10.12 6.76 -11.26
CA ASP A 209 11.04 7.89 -11.10
C ASP A 209 11.17 8.75 -12.37
N GLY A 210 10.96 8.17 -13.55
CA GLY A 210 11.14 8.82 -14.86
C GLY A 210 9.87 9.46 -15.43
N HIS A 211 8.68 9.06 -14.98
CA HIS A 211 7.40 9.45 -15.60
C HIS A 211 6.47 10.23 -14.66
N ALA A 212 6.97 10.68 -13.50
CA ALA A 212 6.18 11.44 -12.54
C ALA A 212 5.74 12.80 -13.11
N ALA A 213 4.50 13.20 -12.80
CA ALA A 213 3.94 14.49 -13.19
C ALA A 213 4.60 15.67 -12.46
N HIS A 214 5.13 15.41 -11.26
CA HIS A 214 5.80 16.41 -10.44
C HIS A 214 7.08 15.86 -9.80
N SER A 215 8.02 16.76 -9.51
CA SER A 215 9.25 16.45 -8.76
C SER A 215 9.43 17.44 -7.61
N GLY A 216 9.90 16.94 -6.47
CA GLY A 216 10.09 17.72 -5.25
C GLY A 216 8.79 18.02 -4.50
N ARG A 217 8.90 18.58 -3.29
CA ARG A 217 7.75 18.91 -2.42
C ARG A 217 6.93 20.08 -2.98
N GLU A 218 5.63 20.07 -2.71
CA GLU A 218 4.76 21.22 -2.98
C GLU A 218 5.28 22.45 -2.21
N ARG A 219 5.48 23.56 -2.93
CA ARG A 219 5.73 24.87 -2.33
C ARG A 219 4.46 25.69 -2.50
N ARG A 220 3.65 25.82 -1.45
CA ARG A 220 2.59 26.83 -1.44
C ARG A 220 3.26 28.20 -1.28
N SER A 221 3.18 29.04 -2.30
CA SER A 221 3.41 30.47 -2.11
C SER A 221 2.35 31.01 -1.13
N PRO A 222 2.69 31.93 -0.22
CA PRO A 222 1.68 32.64 0.55
C PRO A 222 0.69 33.27 -0.43
N ALA A 223 -0.60 33.16 -0.16
CA ALA A 223 -1.59 33.94 -0.91
C ALA A 223 -1.18 35.42 -0.81
N PRO A 224 -1.27 36.20 -1.91
CA PRO A 224 -1.03 37.63 -1.82
C PRO A 224 -1.97 38.18 -0.75
N ALA A 225 -1.41 38.94 0.20
CA ALA A 225 -2.22 39.68 1.15
C ALA A 225 -3.21 40.52 0.35
N LEU A 226 -4.51 40.33 0.59
CA LEU A 226 -5.53 41.21 0.05
C LEU A 226 -5.18 42.62 0.53
N ALA A 227 -4.81 43.48 -0.42
CA ALA A 227 -4.57 44.91 -0.20
C ALA A 227 -5.88 45.65 0.02
#